data_AF-A0A813N9I8-F1
#
_entry.id   AF-A0A813N9I8-F1
#
_cell.length_a   1.000
_cell.length_b   1.000
_cell.length_c   1.000
_cell.angle_alpha   90.00
_cell.angle_beta   90.00
_cell.angle_gamma   90.00
#
_symmetry.space_group_name_H-M   'P 1'
#
loop_
_entity.id
_entity.type
_entity.pdbx_description
1 polymer ?
#
loop_
_entity_poly.entity_id
_entity_poly.type
_entity_poly.pdbx_seq_one_letter_code
_entity_poly.pdbx_strand_id
1 'polypeptide(L)'
;MFIKRYYSKLFRRRSRRSILLKLILITFCFGAFIQINYNALYLLSQDNYGNLTLCTNTTRNKTILNCSGDPLKQWCKNEINLCHSSLSIYNKLFFVTHSVILQTKFAQGKRLGGEDIQTVLNQAEKDEYFQFNKEFLKLPCDISIPKDLSLANHLPSVLSSITPYRTCMDVHLRINETTIAVNRQDYVNIYHTMTDLYTVYLLCRFFQRDPKSVRILFVDAHPKGNLDIFWSKLFHSYTRLGQLKEYPTIFYQELIWSQPQLNSEIDIQRNRRQAPSFFFDFRDDILKQFNVPFEYTKQIDCNSLQIFLLCRRNYVAHPRNPTGKITRQLQNEKQIINDLTKVFSDNSKINFTYNYYENLTMEEQLKITTQKDIFIGMHGAGLTHVLFLKTNRTLIELTTAQWQSQIHYELWASMNHVHHHFCSNKDGSAQTILNCINLKISQMCPSMTVNSLHSNQTIKLIPTVSKNISNSTIHR
;
A
#
# COMPACT_ATOMS: atom_id res chain seq x y z
N MET A 1 -23.05 -61.50 35.34
CA MET A 1 -22.26 -60.84 34.27
C MET A 1 -22.86 -59.51 33.75
N PHE A 2 -24.12 -59.17 34.04
CA PHE A 2 -24.78 -57.94 33.55
C PHE A 2 -24.51 -56.65 34.37
N ILE A 3 -24.18 -56.75 35.67
CA ILE A 3 -23.98 -55.57 36.54
C ILE A 3 -22.65 -54.86 36.26
N LYS A 4 -21.58 -55.58 35.91
CA LYS A 4 -20.26 -54.97 35.59
C LYS A 4 -20.28 -54.09 34.32
N ARG A 5 -21.14 -54.39 33.34
CA ARG A 5 -21.22 -53.61 32.08
C ARG A 5 -21.93 -52.27 32.26
N TYR A 6 -22.93 -52.17 33.14
CA TYR A 6 -23.70 -50.95 33.37
C TYR A 6 -22.88 -49.88 34.13
N TYR A 7 -22.13 -50.29 35.16
CA TYR A 7 -21.25 -49.38 35.91
C TYR A 7 -20.10 -48.81 35.05
N SER A 8 -19.54 -49.58 34.11
CA SER A 8 -18.47 -49.10 33.21
C SER A 8 -18.94 -47.98 32.26
N LYS A 9 -20.20 -48.03 31.78
CA LYS A 9 -20.79 -47.01 30.91
C LYS A 9 -21.12 -45.72 31.67
N LEU A 10 -21.57 -45.83 32.93
CA LEU A 10 -21.83 -44.69 33.81
C LEU A 10 -20.54 -43.97 34.20
N PHE A 11 -19.46 -44.71 34.52
CA PHE A 11 -18.16 -44.12 34.85
C PHE A 11 -17.52 -43.39 33.66
N ARG A 12 -17.60 -43.96 32.44
CA ARG A 12 -17.13 -43.32 31.20
C ARG A 12 -17.92 -42.04 30.85
N ARG A 13 -19.23 -42.01 31.11
CA ARG A 13 -20.07 -40.80 30.91
C ARG A 13 -19.78 -39.69 31.92
N ARG A 14 -19.52 -40.04 33.19
CA ARG A 14 -19.13 -39.08 34.25
C ARG A 14 -17.74 -38.47 33.97
N SER A 15 -16.77 -39.29 33.56
CA SER A 15 -15.42 -38.84 33.16
C SER A 15 -15.45 -37.89 31.96
N ARG A 16 -16.22 -38.18 30.90
CA ARG A 16 -16.33 -37.30 29.73
C ARG A 16 -17.01 -35.95 30.04
N ARG A 17 -18.04 -35.93 30.89
CA ARG A 17 -18.65 -34.67 31.36
C ARG A 17 -17.69 -33.83 32.20
N SER A 18 -16.87 -34.47 33.04
CA SER A 18 -15.83 -33.78 33.83
C SER A 18 -14.75 -33.15 32.94
N ILE A 19 -14.32 -33.86 31.89
CA ILE A 19 -13.32 -33.33 30.93
C ILE A 19 -13.91 -32.18 30.11
N LEU A 20 -15.17 -32.28 29.67
CA LEU A 20 -15.84 -31.21 28.92
C LEU A 20 -16.04 -29.95 29.79
N LEU A 21 -16.43 -30.10 31.06
CA LEU A 21 -16.54 -28.97 31.98
C LEU A 21 -15.18 -28.30 32.21
N LYS A 22 -14.11 -29.08 32.36
CA LYS A 22 -12.74 -28.55 32.51
C LYS A 22 -12.30 -27.80 31.26
N LEU A 23 -12.60 -28.32 30.07
CA LEU A 23 -12.30 -27.64 28.80
C LEU A 23 -13.05 -26.32 28.67
N ILE A 24 -14.35 -26.28 29.00
CA ILE A 24 -15.16 -25.05 28.99
C ILE A 24 -14.62 -24.03 30.00
N LEU A 25 -14.22 -24.47 31.19
CA LEU A 25 -13.63 -23.60 32.20
C LEU A 25 -12.29 -23.03 31.72
N ILE A 26 -11.46 -23.84 31.06
CA ILE A 26 -10.18 -23.39 30.48
C ILE A 26 -10.41 -22.38 29.36
N THR A 27 -11.33 -22.60 28.42
CA THR A 27 -11.64 -21.62 27.38
C THR A 27 -12.23 -20.34 27.94
N PHE A 28 -13.07 -20.42 28.98
CA PHE A 28 -13.61 -19.24 29.63
C PHE A 28 -12.53 -18.46 30.39
N CYS A 29 -11.67 -19.14 31.14
CA CYS A 29 -10.52 -18.52 31.81
C CYS A 29 -9.52 -17.92 30.83
N PHE A 30 -9.27 -18.58 29.68
CA PHE A 30 -8.39 -18.07 28.63
C PHE A 30 -9.00 -16.86 27.93
N GLY A 31 -10.31 -16.87 27.64
CA GLY A 31 -11.03 -15.71 27.11
C GLY A 31 -11.05 -14.53 28.10
N ALA A 32 -11.28 -14.79 29.38
CA ALA A 32 -11.20 -13.78 30.43
C ALA A 32 -9.77 -13.24 30.59
N PHE A 33 -8.75 -14.10 30.53
CA PHE A 33 -7.35 -13.68 30.56
C PHE A 33 -6.97 -12.83 29.35
N ILE A 34 -7.41 -13.19 28.15
CA ILE A 34 -7.23 -12.36 26.95
C ILE A 34 -7.95 -11.02 27.11
N GLN A 35 -9.19 -11.01 27.60
CA GLN A 35 -9.95 -9.76 27.81
C GLN A 35 -9.32 -8.86 28.87
N ILE A 36 -8.82 -9.45 29.97
CA ILE A 36 -8.12 -8.71 31.04
C ILE A 36 -6.80 -8.17 30.51
N ASN A 37 -6.01 -8.95 29.76
CA ASN A 37 -4.77 -8.45 29.16
C ASN A 37 -5.03 -7.42 28.06
N TYR A 38 -6.10 -7.56 27.28
CA TYR A 38 -6.52 -6.56 26.30
C TYR A 38 -6.94 -5.26 27.00
N ASN A 39 -7.74 -5.34 28.06
CA ASN A 39 -8.13 -4.18 28.86
C ASN A 39 -6.94 -3.57 29.61
N ALA A 40 -6.01 -4.39 30.09
CA ALA A 40 -4.78 -3.93 30.75
C ALA A 40 -3.82 -3.27 29.74
N LEU A 41 -3.67 -3.81 28.53
CA LEU A 41 -2.91 -3.18 27.44
C LEU A 41 -3.59 -1.91 26.94
N TYR A 42 -4.93 -1.89 26.89
CA TYR A 42 -5.71 -0.70 26.57
C TYR A 42 -5.52 0.38 27.64
N LEU A 43 -5.58 0.01 28.92
CA LEU A 43 -5.31 0.91 30.06
C LEU A 43 -3.83 1.31 30.18
N LEU A 44 -2.88 0.47 29.79
CA LEU A 44 -1.44 0.79 29.76
C LEU A 44 -1.06 1.62 28.53
N SER A 45 -1.85 1.56 27.45
CA SER A 45 -1.76 2.49 26.32
C SER A 45 -2.36 3.86 26.63
N GLN A 46 -3.02 3.99 27.78
CA GLN A 46 -3.54 5.26 28.26
C GLN A 46 -2.50 6.05 29.05
N ASP A 47 -1.50 6.57 28.34
CA ASP A 47 -0.60 7.59 28.89
C ASP A 47 -1.42 8.86 29.25
N ASN A 48 -1.55 9.13 30.55
CA ASN A 48 -2.02 10.38 31.18
C ASN A 48 -3.24 11.07 30.54
N TYR A 49 -4.43 10.49 30.75
CA TYR A 49 -5.71 11.18 30.52
C TYR A 49 -6.10 12.02 31.75
N GLY A 50 -5.53 13.22 31.85
CA GLY A 50 -6.10 14.31 32.63
C GLY A 50 -6.54 15.41 31.66
N ASN A 51 -7.71 16.02 31.89
CA ASN A 51 -8.11 17.24 31.18
C ASN A 51 -6.99 18.28 31.37
N LEU A 52 -6.25 18.57 30.30
CA LEU A 52 -5.14 19.51 30.33
C LEU A 52 -5.57 20.78 29.60
N THR A 53 -5.60 21.89 30.31
CA THR A 53 -5.92 23.20 29.73
C THR A 53 -4.66 23.76 29.05
N LEU A 54 -4.72 23.95 27.73
CA LEU A 54 -3.54 24.36 26.94
C LEU A 54 -3.56 25.87 26.69
N CYS A 55 -2.56 26.59 27.22
CA CYS A 55 -2.51 28.06 27.23
C CYS A 55 -1.28 28.66 26.52
N THR A 56 -0.46 27.86 25.84
CA THR A 56 0.91 28.28 25.53
C THR A 56 1.09 28.96 24.18
N ASN A 57 1.63 30.18 24.21
CA ASN A 57 2.49 30.73 23.16
C ASN A 57 3.90 30.16 23.34
N THR A 58 4.24 29.07 22.65
CA THR A 58 5.62 28.59 22.58
C THR A 58 6.33 29.22 21.39
N THR A 59 7.37 30.01 21.64
CA THR A 59 8.39 30.34 20.64
C THR A 59 9.16 29.07 20.31
N ARG A 60 9.22 28.69 19.02
CA ARG A 60 9.86 27.46 18.57
C ARG A 60 11.20 27.76 17.90
N ASN A 61 12.21 26.97 18.23
CA ASN A 61 13.47 26.94 17.50
C ASN A 61 13.25 26.36 16.10
N LYS A 62 13.98 26.89 15.11
CA LYS A 62 13.90 26.47 13.71
C LYS A 62 14.15 24.96 13.58
N THR A 63 13.23 24.24 12.93
CA THR A 63 13.39 22.81 12.64
C THR A 63 14.60 22.60 11.74
N ILE A 64 15.46 21.64 12.08
CA ILE A 64 16.57 21.24 11.20
C ILE A 64 16.00 20.38 10.08
N LEU A 65 16.06 20.88 8.84
CA LEU A 65 15.57 20.18 7.66
C LEU A 65 16.72 19.48 6.92
N ASN A 66 16.47 18.28 6.40
CA ASN A 66 17.38 17.63 5.47
C ASN A 66 16.98 17.95 4.02
N CYS A 67 17.68 18.90 3.41
CA CYS A 67 17.44 19.36 2.04
C CYS A 67 18.36 18.69 1.01
N SER A 68 19.01 17.57 1.36
CA SER A 68 19.95 16.89 0.45
C SER A 68 19.25 15.87 -0.45
N GLY A 69 19.70 15.79 -1.70
CA GLY A 69 19.14 14.89 -2.71
C GLY A 69 17.88 15.42 -3.42
N ASP A 70 17.57 14.82 -4.57
CA ASP A 70 16.32 15.01 -5.30
C ASP A 70 15.27 14.03 -4.76
N PRO A 71 14.12 14.48 -4.23
CA PRO A 71 13.51 15.80 -4.43
C PRO A 71 13.58 16.75 -3.23
N LEU A 72 14.19 16.34 -2.12
CA LEU A 72 14.19 17.12 -0.88
C LEU A 72 14.81 18.52 -1.04
N LYS A 73 15.83 18.65 -1.90
CA LYS A 73 16.43 19.95 -2.25
C LYS A 73 15.42 20.91 -2.86
N GLN A 74 14.47 20.41 -3.66
CA GLN A 74 13.42 21.23 -4.25
C GLN A 74 12.39 21.66 -3.21
N TRP A 75 12.06 20.78 -2.26
CA TRP A 75 11.08 21.07 -1.20
C TRP A 75 11.52 22.22 -0.29
N CYS A 76 12.83 22.41 -0.10
CA CYS A 76 13.39 23.53 0.66
C CYS A 76 13.47 24.87 -0.10
N LYS A 77 13.17 24.92 -1.40
CA LYS A 77 13.36 26.17 -2.19
C LYS A 77 12.37 27.27 -1.79
N ASN A 78 11.14 26.91 -1.45
CA ASN A 78 10.08 27.84 -1.13
C ASN A 78 9.45 27.45 0.20
N GLU A 79 9.75 28.20 1.26
CA GLU A 79 9.15 28.03 2.57
C GLU A 79 8.33 29.27 2.91
N ILE A 80 7.06 29.06 3.27
CA ILE A 80 6.19 30.13 3.79
C ILE A 80 5.93 29.82 5.25
N ASN A 81 6.48 30.66 6.14
CA ASN A 81 6.30 30.57 7.58
C ASN A 81 5.22 31.55 8.03
N LEU A 82 4.18 31.03 8.69
CA LEU A 82 3.07 31.78 9.26
C LEU A 82 2.96 31.47 10.75
N CYS A 83 2.37 32.39 11.51
CA CYS A 83 2.11 32.20 12.94
C CYS A 83 3.35 31.79 13.75
N HIS A 84 4.46 32.52 13.59
CA HIS A 84 5.74 32.19 14.25
C HIS A 84 6.18 30.74 14.00
N SER A 85 6.00 30.26 12.76
CA SER A 85 6.26 28.88 12.34
C SER A 85 5.37 27.82 13.01
N SER A 86 4.22 28.21 13.56
CA SER A 86 3.16 27.24 13.94
C SER A 86 2.45 26.68 12.71
N LEU A 87 2.60 27.32 11.55
CA LEU A 87 2.24 26.81 10.24
C LEU A 87 3.37 27.11 9.26
N SER A 88 3.99 26.07 8.70
CA SER A 88 5.02 26.19 7.66
C SER A 88 4.60 25.41 6.42
N ILE A 89 4.62 26.06 5.25
CA ILE A 89 4.24 25.45 3.97
C ILE A 89 5.49 25.28 3.12
N TYR A 90 5.70 24.09 2.57
CA TYR A 90 6.89 23.73 1.81
C TYR A 90 6.55 23.49 0.34
N ASN A 91 7.15 24.31 -0.52
CA ASN A 91 7.09 24.24 -1.98
C ASN A 91 5.68 24.10 -2.59
N LYS A 92 4.65 24.60 -1.90
CA LYS A 92 3.24 24.42 -2.26
C LYS A 92 2.83 22.94 -2.42
N LEU A 93 3.52 22.02 -1.73
CA LEU A 93 3.28 20.58 -1.80
C LEU A 93 2.58 20.07 -0.54
N PHE A 94 3.11 20.42 0.62
CA PHE A 94 2.64 19.98 1.94
C PHE A 94 2.85 21.11 2.96
N PHE A 95 2.28 20.94 4.15
CA PHE A 95 2.50 21.88 5.24
C PHE A 95 2.62 21.15 6.57
N VAL A 96 3.24 21.81 7.55
CA VAL A 96 3.37 21.33 8.92
C VAL A 96 2.73 22.34 9.86
N THR A 97 2.10 21.81 10.89
CA THR A 97 1.51 22.57 11.98
C THR A 97 2.10 22.15 13.32
N HIS A 98 2.27 23.12 14.22
CA HIS A 98 2.81 22.89 15.57
C HIS A 98 1.88 23.43 16.62
N SER A 99 1.81 22.72 17.75
CA SER A 99 0.96 23.09 18.89
C SER A 99 -0.49 23.37 18.47
N VAL A 100 -1.04 22.47 17.66
CA VAL A 100 -2.33 22.61 16.98
C VAL A 100 -3.40 21.79 17.69
N ILE A 101 -4.64 22.28 17.70
CA ILE A 101 -5.77 21.54 18.24
C ILE A 101 -6.72 21.17 17.10
N LEU A 102 -6.94 19.87 16.93
CA LEU A 102 -7.90 19.32 15.98
C LEU A 102 -9.25 19.11 16.68
N GLN A 103 -10.32 19.60 16.09
CA GLN A 103 -11.68 19.47 16.60
C GLN A 103 -12.50 18.49 15.75
N THR A 104 -12.62 17.25 16.21
CA THR A 104 -13.12 16.12 15.40
C THR A 104 -14.55 16.30 14.89
N LYS A 105 -15.40 17.03 15.63
CA LYS A 105 -16.79 17.33 15.22
C LYS A 105 -16.91 18.15 13.92
N PHE A 106 -15.86 18.85 13.52
CA PHE A 106 -15.84 19.66 12.29
C PHE A 106 -15.25 18.91 11.08
N ALA A 107 -14.85 17.64 11.25
CA ALA A 107 -14.64 16.72 10.15
C ALA A 107 -15.95 15.96 9.87
N GLN A 108 -16.69 16.41 8.87
CA GLN A 108 -17.98 15.83 8.50
C GLN A 108 -17.82 14.74 7.45
N GLY A 109 -18.36 13.57 7.72
CA GLY A 109 -18.35 12.43 6.80
C GLY A 109 -19.34 11.38 7.26
N LYS A 110 -19.87 10.60 6.31
CA LYS A 110 -20.88 9.57 6.61
C LYS A 110 -20.29 8.31 7.24
N ARG A 111 -19.01 8.05 6.99
CA ARG A 111 -18.28 6.88 7.46
C ARG A 111 -17.22 7.26 8.47
N LEU A 112 -16.83 6.28 9.27
CA LEU A 112 -15.74 6.44 10.23
C LEU A 112 -14.41 6.05 9.58
N GLY A 113 -14.45 5.18 8.57
CA GLY A 113 -13.28 4.54 8.01
C GLY A 113 -12.86 3.32 8.84
N GLY A 114 -12.25 2.34 8.17
CA GLY A 114 -11.81 1.10 8.80
C GLY A 114 -12.92 0.07 9.02
N GLU A 115 -14.13 0.31 8.52
CA GLU A 115 -15.21 -0.68 8.50
C GLU A 115 -14.78 -1.93 7.71
N ASP A 116 -15.35 -3.09 8.06
CA ASP A 116 -15.18 -4.30 7.25
C ASP A 116 -15.88 -4.11 5.90
N ILE A 117 -15.17 -4.40 4.80
CA ILE A 117 -15.68 -4.20 3.44
C ILE A 117 -17.03 -4.87 3.19
N GLN A 118 -17.29 -6.03 3.80
CA GLN A 118 -18.55 -6.78 3.63
C GLN A 118 -19.74 -6.02 4.23
N THR A 119 -19.49 -5.13 5.20
CA THR A 119 -20.53 -4.33 5.87
C THR A 119 -20.87 -3.03 5.14
N VAL A 120 -20.07 -2.66 4.12
CA VAL A 120 -20.18 -1.37 3.42
C VAL A 120 -20.26 -1.52 1.90
N LEU A 121 -20.60 -2.70 1.38
CA LEU A 121 -20.78 -2.91 -0.07
C LEU A 121 -21.73 -1.87 -0.68
N ASN A 122 -21.43 -1.44 -1.91
CA ASN A 122 -22.12 -0.38 -2.65
C ASN A 122 -22.06 1.02 -2.00
N GLN A 123 -21.15 1.24 -1.06
CA GLN A 123 -20.85 2.58 -0.56
C GLN A 123 -20.46 3.54 -1.69
N ALA A 124 -21.01 4.76 -1.66
CA ALA A 124 -20.66 5.80 -2.61
C ALA A 124 -19.26 6.36 -2.31
N GLU A 125 -18.49 6.69 -3.36
CA GLU A 125 -17.13 7.24 -3.22
C GLU A 125 -17.07 8.48 -2.35
N LYS A 126 -18.02 9.41 -2.50
CA LYS A 126 -18.08 10.63 -1.68
C LYS A 126 -18.22 10.36 -0.18
N ASP A 127 -18.71 9.18 0.20
CA ASP A 127 -18.87 8.79 1.61
C ASP A 127 -17.55 8.28 2.22
N GLU A 128 -16.52 8.04 1.38
CA GLU A 128 -15.14 7.67 1.75
C GLU A 128 -14.25 8.87 2.10
N TYR A 129 -14.79 10.10 2.11
CA TYR A 129 -14.02 11.31 2.36
C TYR A 129 -14.70 12.23 3.39
N PHE A 130 -13.89 12.96 4.15
CA PHE A 130 -14.36 14.00 5.06
C PHE A 130 -14.38 15.37 4.38
N GLN A 131 -15.36 16.19 4.76
CA GLN A 131 -15.36 17.63 4.54
C GLN A 131 -14.89 18.32 5.82
N PHE A 132 -13.91 19.21 5.69
CA PHE A 132 -13.36 19.96 6.83
C PHE A 132 -14.01 21.33 6.89
N ASN A 133 -14.84 21.52 7.91
CA ASN A 133 -15.51 22.80 8.15
C ASN A 133 -14.62 23.72 8.98
N LYS A 134 -14.86 25.04 8.87
CA LYS A 134 -14.23 26.05 9.74
C LYS A 134 -14.30 25.61 11.21
N GLU A 135 -13.21 25.85 11.94
CA GLU A 135 -12.94 25.38 13.32
C GLU A 135 -12.38 23.95 13.43
N PHE A 136 -12.22 23.20 12.33
CA PHE A 136 -11.64 21.86 12.38
C PHE A 136 -10.19 21.87 12.89
N LEU A 137 -9.38 22.84 12.47
CA LEU A 137 -7.99 22.95 12.90
C LEU A 137 -7.76 24.29 13.60
N LYS A 138 -7.18 24.26 14.80
CA LYS A 138 -6.96 25.46 15.60
C LYS A 138 -5.50 25.73 15.89
N LEU A 139 -5.05 26.95 15.57
CA LEU A 139 -3.67 27.40 15.77
C LEU A 139 -3.57 28.47 16.87
N PRO A 140 -2.39 28.67 17.48
CA PRO A 140 -2.22 29.57 18.62
C PRO A 140 -2.34 31.06 18.28
N CYS A 141 -2.46 31.41 17.00
CA CYS A 141 -2.55 32.81 16.58
C CYS A 141 -3.44 33.00 15.35
N ASP A 142 -3.81 34.26 15.09
CA ASP A 142 -4.54 34.64 13.89
C ASP A 142 -3.64 34.45 12.65
N ILE A 143 -4.20 33.87 11.58
CA ILE A 143 -3.47 33.64 10.33
C ILE A 143 -4.26 34.20 9.16
N SER A 144 -3.56 34.90 8.28
CA SER A 144 -4.04 35.22 6.95
C SER A 144 -3.28 34.37 5.94
N ILE A 145 -3.99 33.47 5.27
CA ILE A 145 -3.40 32.60 4.25
C ILE A 145 -3.20 33.42 2.96
N PRO A 146 -2.00 33.42 2.35
CA PRO A 146 -1.75 34.15 1.11
C PRO A 146 -2.72 33.75 -0.01
N LYS A 147 -3.31 34.73 -0.70
CA LYS A 147 -4.32 34.49 -1.75
C LYS A 147 -3.77 33.73 -2.96
N ASP A 148 -2.47 33.81 -3.21
CA ASP A 148 -1.74 33.14 -4.30
C ASP A 148 -1.25 31.74 -3.91
N LEU A 149 -1.53 31.29 -2.69
CA LEU A 149 -1.23 29.94 -2.25
C LEU A 149 -2.25 28.96 -2.84
N SER A 150 -1.84 28.26 -3.88
CA SER A 150 -2.58 27.13 -4.44
C SER A 150 -1.91 25.83 -4.02
N LEU A 151 -2.55 25.09 -3.11
CA LEU A 151 -2.23 23.70 -2.81
C LEU A 151 -3.20 22.78 -3.56
N ALA A 152 -2.79 21.55 -3.82
CA ALA A 152 -3.62 20.59 -4.54
C ALA A 152 -4.55 19.76 -3.59
N ASN A 153 -5.67 19.30 -4.15
CA ASN A 153 -6.61 18.33 -3.57
C ASN A 153 -7.18 18.70 -2.20
N HIS A 154 -6.90 17.91 -1.16
CA HIS A 154 -7.55 18.03 0.16
C HIS A 154 -6.95 19.16 1.02
N LEU A 155 -5.71 19.58 0.74
CA LEU A 155 -4.98 20.55 1.56
C LEU A 155 -5.65 21.93 1.62
N PRO A 156 -6.19 22.50 0.52
CA PRO A 156 -6.98 23.73 0.59
C PRO A 156 -8.17 23.66 1.53
N SER A 157 -8.89 22.53 1.60
CA SER A 157 -10.02 22.35 2.51
C SER A 157 -9.58 22.32 3.98
N VAL A 158 -8.40 21.75 4.27
CA VAL A 158 -7.85 21.78 5.63
C VAL A 158 -7.40 23.19 5.98
N LEU A 159 -6.68 23.87 5.08
CA LEU A 159 -6.22 25.24 5.28
C LEU A 159 -7.38 26.22 5.52
N SER A 160 -8.46 26.12 4.75
CA SER A 160 -9.63 27.00 4.91
C SER A 160 -10.40 26.74 6.21
N SER A 161 -10.15 25.61 6.87
CA SER A 161 -10.77 25.27 8.15
C SER A 161 -10.10 25.93 9.37
N ILE A 162 -8.88 26.47 9.18
CA ILE A 162 -8.02 26.97 10.25
C ILE A 162 -8.63 28.19 10.94
N THR A 163 -8.70 28.15 12.27
CA THR A 163 -9.04 29.30 13.11
C THR A 163 -8.12 29.43 14.33
N PRO A 164 -7.98 30.62 14.94
CA PRO A 164 -7.20 30.77 16.17
C PRO A 164 -7.93 30.15 17.38
N TYR A 165 -7.19 29.63 18.36
CA TYR A 165 -7.70 29.48 19.72
C TYR A 165 -7.24 30.67 20.58
N ARG A 166 -8.20 31.50 21.01
CA ARG A 166 -7.92 32.75 21.75
C ARG A 166 -7.90 32.57 23.26
N THR A 167 -8.50 31.49 23.75
CA THR A 167 -8.52 31.10 25.15
C THR A 167 -7.98 29.70 25.28
N CYS A 168 -7.56 29.34 26.49
CA CYS A 168 -7.18 27.97 26.75
C CYS A 168 -8.36 27.05 26.46
N MET A 169 -8.08 25.92 25.80
CA MET A 169 -9.07 24.92 25.47
C MET A 169 -8.80 23.64 26.24
N ASP A 170 -9.87 22.97 26.63
CA ASP A 170 -9.78 21.62 27.18
C ASP A 170 -9.34 20.67 26.06
N VAL A 171 -8.32 19.88 26.35
CA VAL A 171 -7.76 18.87 25.44
C VAL A 171 -8.11 17.50 25.99
N HIS A 172 -8.78 16.68 25.17
CA HIS A 172 -9.19 15.33 25.56
C HIS A 172 -8.13 14.27 25.25
N LEU A 173 -7.32 14.51 24.21
CA LEU A 173 -6.21 13.65 23.82
C LEU A 173 -5.01 14.50 23.43
N ARG A 174 -3.84 14.18 23.96
CA ARG A 174 -2.58 14.85 23.64
C ARG A 174 -1.65 13.88 22.92
N ILE A 175 -1.16 14.28 21.75
CA ILE A 175 -0.21 13.53 20.94
C ILE A 175 1.06 14.36 20.80
N ASN A 176 2.15 13.88 21.40
CA ASN A 176 3.44 14.58 21.41
C ASN A 176 4.35 14.12 20.27
N GLU A 177 4.11 12.91 19.76
CA GLU A 177 4.85 12.31 18.67
C GLU A 177 4.51 12.98 17.34
N THR A 178 5.50 13.07 16.44
CA THR A 178 5.28 13.55 15.08
C THR A 178 4.21 12.70 14.40
N THR A 179 3.15 13.36 13.94
CA THR A 179 2.06 12.70 13.21
C THR A 179 2.03 13.20 11.78
N ILE A 180 1.90 12.29 10.81
CA ILE A 180 1.69 12.62 9.40
C ILE A 180 0.25 12.28 9.02
N ALA A 181 -0.53 13.30 8.68
CA ALA A 181 -1.86 13.16 8.11
C ALA A 181 -1.78 12.80 6.62
N VAL A 182 -2.48 11.74 6.23
CA VAL A 182 -2.50 11.19 4.87
C VAL A 182 -3.94 11.03 4.41
N ASN A 183 -4.25 11.57 3.23
CA ASN A 183 -5.50 11.31 2.53
C ASN A 183 -5.23 10.34 1.38
N ARG A 184 -5.64 9.08 1.53
CA ARG A 184 -5.37 8.03 0.54
C ARG A 184 -6.40 8.11 -0.57
N GLN A 185 -5.96 8.20 -1.82
CA GLN A 185 -6.88 8.28 -2.96
C GLN A 185 -7.42 6.90 -3.36
N ASP A 186 -6.56 5.87 -3.34
CA ASP A 186 -6.92 4.48 -3.61
C ASP A 186 -6.16 3.56 -2.64
N TYR A 187 -6.90 3.06 -1.64
CA TYR A 187 -6.36 2.32 -0.50
C TYR A 187 -6.21 0.81 -0.75
N VAL A 188 -6.70 0.30 -1.88
CA VAL A 188 -6.71 -1.14 -2.21
C VAL A 188 -5.86 -1.46 -3.43
N ASN A 189 -5.30 -0.44 -4.06
CA ASN A 189 -4.37 -0.56 -5.16
C ASN A 189 -2.94 -0.37 -4.67
N ILE A 190 -2.12 -1.42 -4.77
CA ILE A 190 -0.75 -1.42 -4.28
C ILE A 190 0.15 -0.39 -4.98
N TYR A 191 -0.15 -0.03 -6.23
CA TYR A 191 0.57 1.04 -6.92
C TYR A 191 0.42 2.37 -6.16
N HIS A 192 -0.84 2.75 -5.92
CA HIS A 192 -1.23 3.96 -5.21
C HIS A 192 -0.80 3.93 -3.73
N THR A 193 -0.82 2.75 -3.11
CA THR A 193 -0.28 2.60 -1.74
C THR A 193 1.22 2.85 -1.70
N MET A 194 2.00 2.34 -2.66
CA MET A 194 3.46 2.57 -2.68
C MET A 194 3.81 4.03 -2.93
N THR A 195 3.06 4.74 -3.78
CA THR A 195 3.28 6.17 -4.03
C THR A 195 3.00 7.01 -2.77
N ASP A 196 1.97 6.67 -1.98
CA ASP A 196 1.68 7.29 -0.68
C ASP A 196 2.76 6.98 0.36
N LEU A 197 3.10 5.70 0.54
CA LEU A 197 4.11 5.26 1.50
C LEU A 197 5.48 5.90 1.23
N TYR A 198 5.88 5.97 -0.03
CA TYR A 198 7.15 6.61 -0.41
C TYR A 198 7.14 8.11 -0.10
N THR A 199 6.02 8.80 -0.35
CA THR A 199 5.85 10.21 0.01
C THR A 199 6.02 10.43 1.50
N VAL A 200 5.37 9.60 2.33
CA VAL A 200 5.46 9.68 3.79
C VAL A 200 6.87 9.32 4.28
N TYR A 201 7.52 8.34 3.67
CA TYR A 201 8.92 8.00 3.95
C TYR A 201 9.85 9.19 3.67
N LEU A 202 9.68 9.87 2.53
CA LEU A 202 10.42 11.10 2.22
C LEU A 202 10.15 12.22 3.22
N LEU A 203 8.92 12.40 3.69
CA LEU A 203 8.61 13.37 4.75
C LEU A 203 9.35 13.02 6.05
N CYS A 204 9.44 11.74 6.42
CA CYS A 204 10.26 11.31 7.56
C CYS A 204 11.73 11.70 7.36
N ARG A 205 12.30 11.44 6.18
CA ARG A 205 13.70 11.84 5.86
C ARG A 205 13.88 13.36 5.88
N PHE A 206 12.94 14.11 5.31
CA PHE A 206 12.96 15.58 5.24
C PHE A 206 12.98 16.23 6.62
N PHE A 207 12.14 15.74 7.53
CA PHE A 207 12.08 16.22 8.91
C PHE A 207 13.03 15.48 9.86
N GLN A 208 13.89 14.58 9.36
CA GLN A 208 14.83 13.79 10.17
C GLN A 208 14.12 13.04 11.32
N ARG A 209 13.10 12.27 10.96
CA ARG A 209 12.37 11.39 11.87
C ARG A 209 12.63 9.94 11.47
N ASP A 210 12.81 9.09 12.47
CA ASP A 210 12.71 7.65 12.29
C ASP A 210 11.24 7.32 11.93
N PRO A 211 10.95 6.64 10.81
CA PRO A 211 9.60 6.16 10.51
C PRO A 211 8.93 5.46 11.70
N LYS A 212 9.70 4.71 12.50
CA LYS A 212 9.20 3.97 13.67
C LYS A 212 8.84 4.83 14.89
N SER A 213 9.16 6.11 14.88
CA SER A 213 8.68 7.08 15.87
C SER A 213 7.51 7.93 15.37
N VAL A 214 7.09 7.76 14.10
CA VAL A 214 6.07 8.59 13.46
C VAL A 214 4.71 7.88 13.49
N ARG A 215 3.66 8.62 13.89
CA ARG A 215 2.27 8.18 13.80
C ARG A 215 1.67 8.60 12.46
N ILE A 216 0.77 7.79 11.93
CA ILE A 216 0.01 8.11 10.71
C ILE A 216 -1.44 8.39 11.07
N LEU A 217 -1.98 9.49 10.58
CA LEU A 217 -3.40 9.82 10.70
C LEU A 217 -4.05 9.73 9.32
N PHE A 218 -4.87 8.71 9.08
CA PHE A 218 -5.71 8.70 7.88
C PHE A 218 -6.83 9.70 8.03
N VAL A 219 -6.89 10.65 7.09
CA VAL A 219 -7.92 11.69 7.00
C VAL A 219 -8.91 11.42 5.85
N ASP A 220 -8.91 10.19 5.35
CA ASP A 220 -9.96 9.57 4.55
C ASP A 220 -10.86 8.69 5.43
N ALA A 221 -12.04 8.35 4.92
CA ALA A 221 -13.00 7.44 5.53
C ALA A 221 -13.10 6.11 4.76
N HIS A 222 -12.00 5.68 4.15
CA HIS A 222 -11.98 4.39 3.45
C HIS A 222 -12.16 3.23 4.43
N PRO A 223 -12.80 2.14 3.99
CA PRO A 223 -12.84 0.88 4.73
C PRO A 223 -11.45 0.33 5.05
N LYS A 224 -11.41 -0.74 5.87
CA LYS A 224 -10.17 -1.46 6.13
C LYS A 224 -9.69 -2.14 4.86
N GLY A 225 -8.44 -1.88 4.47
CA GLY A 225 -7.79 -2.51 3.32
C GLY A 225 -6.79 -3.58 3.74
N ASN A 226 -6.54 -4.56 2.88
CA ASN A 226 -5.44 -5.53 3.06
C ASN A 226 -4.05 -4.86 3.00
N LEU A 227 -3.95 -3.66 2.41
CA LEU A 227 -2.73 -2.88 2.31
C LEU A 227 -2.45 -1.98 3.53
N ASP A 228 -3.39 -1.88 4.48
CA ASP A 228 -3.19 -1.16 5.75
C ASP A 228 -1.97 -1.71 6.52
N ILE A 229 -1.62 -2.99 6.31
CA ILE A 229 -0.48 -3.66 6.95
C ILE A 229 0.84 -2.93 6.74
N PHE A 230 1.07 -2.35 5.56
CA PHE A 230 2.31 -1.60 5.27
C PHE A 230 2.51 -0.43 6.24
N TRP A 231 1.43 0.27 6.56
CA TRP A 231 1.47 1.44 7.44
C TRP A 231 1.88 1.06 8.85
N SER A 232 1.29 -0.02 9.40
CA SER A 232 1.69 -0.54 10.71
C SER A 232 3.09 -1.18 10.72
N LYS A 233 3.55 -1.70 9.57
CA LYS A 233 4.88 -2.31 9.45
C LYS A 233 5.98 -1.28 9.29
N LEU A 234 5.73 -0.15 8.63
CA LEU A 234 6.76 0.88 8.41
C LEU A 234 6.81 1.93 9.51
N PHE A 235 5.66 2.32 10.05
CA PHE A 235 5.56 3.43 11.00
C PHE A 235 5.28 2.94 12.42
N HIS A 236 5.24 3.87 13.39
CA HIS A 236 4.91 3.54 14.78
C HIS A 236 3.51 2.93 14.90
N SER A 237 2.53 3.63 14.34
CA SER A 237 1.12 3.21 14.30
C SER A 237 0.35 4.03 13.26
N TYR A 238 -0.86 3.60 12.94
CA TYR A 238 -1.81 4.42 12.20
C TYR A 238 -3.14 4.51 12.94
N THR A 239 -3.82 5.65 12.84
CA THR A 239 -5.17 5.89 13.33
C THR A 239 -6.03 6.48 12.22
N ARG A 240 -7.36 6.44 12.40
CA ARG A 240 -8.33 6.96 11.43
C ARG A 240 -9.09 8.10 12.06
N LEU A 241 -9.18 9.24 11.37
CA LEU A 241 -9.83 10.43 11.90
C LEU A 241 -11.27 10.17 12.36
N GLY A 242 -12.04 9.41 11.60
CA GLY A 242 -13.42 9.11 11.96
C GLY A 242 -13.58 8.25 13.20
N GLN A 243 -12.56 7.48 13.58
CA GLN A 243 -12.55 6.67 14.81
C GLN A 243 -12.18 7.50 16.04
N LEU A 244 -11.57 8.68 15.86
CA LEU A 244 -11.18 9.58 16.95
C LEU A 244 -12.31 10.50 17.41
N LYS A 245 -13.54 10.33 16.90
CA LYS A 245 -14.71 11.17 17.25
C LYS A 245 -15.07 11.13 18.74
N GLU A 246 -14.63 10.12 19.48
CA GLU A 246 -14.76 10.05 20.93
C GLU A 246 -13.94 11.11 21.68
N TYR A 247 -12.91 11.70 21.03
CA TYR A 247 -12.12 12.81 21.53
C TYR A 247 -12.52 14.10 20.79
N PRO A 248 -13.35 14.97 21.39
CA PRO A 248 -13.83 16.19 20.74
C PRO A 248 -12.70 17.16 20.36
N THR A 249 -11.62 17.19 21.15
CA THR A 249 -10.43 18.02 20.93
C THR A 249 -9.16 17.21 21.13
N ILE A 250 -8.28 17.26 20.14
CA ILE A 250 -7.01 16.52 20.13
C ILE A 250 -5.88 17.51 19.90
N PHE A 251 -4.94 17.59 20.83
CA PHE A 251 -3.72 18.37 20.65
C PHE A 251 -2.65 17.56 19.94
N TYR A 252 -2.05 18.13 18.91
CA TYR A 252 -0.87 17.61 18.26
C TYR A 252 0.31 18.57 18.45
N GLN A 253 1.42 18.05 18.97
CA GLN A 253 2.65 18.83 19.08
C GLN A 253 3.24 19.16 17.69
N GLU A 254 3.20 18.19 16.77
CA GLU A 254 3.63 18.31 15.37
C GLU A 254 2.73 17.46 14.49
N LEU A 255 2.00 18.11 13.57
CA LEU A 255 1.13 17.47 12.59
C LEU A 255 1.50 17.93 11.18
N ILE A 256 2.03 17.00 10.39
CA ILE A 256 2.44 17.20 9.00
C ILE A 256 1.31 16.74 8.09
N TRP A 257 0.89 17.58 7.16
CA TRP A 257 -0.17 17.29 6.20
C TRP A 257 0.44 16.93 4.86
N SER A 258 0.44 15.63 4.52
CA SER A 258 1.13 15.10 3.34
C SER A 258 0.57 15.66 2.04
N GLN A 259 1.45 15.82 1.05
CA GLN A 259 1.04 16.13 -0.31
C GLN A 259 0.13 15.03 -0.89
N PRO A 260 -0.69 15.34 -1.91
CA PRO A 260 -1.53 14.34 -2.53
C PRO A 260 -0.76 13.29 -3.33
N GLN A 261 -1.35 12.10 -3.45
CA GLN A 261 -0.73 10.92 -4.06
C GLN A 261 -0.16 11.16 -5.48
N LEU A 262 -0.86 11.89 -6.34
CA LEU A 262 -0.41 12.23 -7.71
C LEU A 262 0.89 13.03 -7.73
N ASN A 263 1.22 13.72 -6.64
CA ASN A 263 2.48 14.45 -6.51
C ASN A 263 3.62 13.56 -5.98
N SER A 264 3.38 12.27 -5.73
CA SER A 264 4.45 11.34 -5.35
C SER A 264 5.56 11.34 -6.40
N GLU A 265 6.78 11.17 -5.92
CA GLU A 265 7.99 11.25 -6.74
C GLU A 265 8.27 9.96 -7.50
N ILE A 266 7.46 8.91 -7.22
CA ILE A 266 7.44 7.67 -7.99
C ILE A 266 6.11 7.50 -8.74
N ASP A 267 5.27 8.53 -8.84
CA ASP A 267 4.07 8.47 -9.68
C ASP A 267 4.42 8.51 -11.18
N ILE A 268 3.59 7.89 -12.02
CA ILE A 268 3.75 7.86 -13.48
C ILE A 268 3.82 9.27 -14.07
N GLN A 269 3.09 10.23 -13.51
CA GLN A 269 3.06 11.61 -14.00
C GLN A 269 4.42 12.29 -13.91
N ARG A 270 5.32 11.79 -13.05
CA ARG A 270 6.70 12.28 -12.96
C ARG A 270 7.58 11.82 -14.10
N ASN A 271 7.20 10.73 -14.79
CA ASN A 271 7.95 10.13 -15.89
C ASN A 271 9.45 9.91 -15.55
N ARG A 272 9.74 9.55 -14.30
CA ARG A 272 11.10 9.35 -13.80
C ARG A 272 11.57 7.92 -14.12
N ARG A 273 12.77 7.80 -14.69
CA ARG A 273 13.42 6.50 -14.99
C ARG A 273 14.56 6.16 -14.03
N GLN A 274 15.12 7.18 -13.39
CA GLN A 274 16.14 7.02 -12.36
C GLN A 274 15.47 7.07 -10.99
N ALA A 275 15.97 6.26 -10.06
CA ALA A 275 15.50 6.22 -8.70
C ALA A 275 15.70 7.59 -8.02
N PRO A 276 14.64 8.20 -7.43
CA PRO A 276 14.81 9.36 -6.57
C PRO A 276 15.56 9.01 -5.28
N SER A 277 16.02 10.02 -4.55
CA SER A 277 16.78 9.84 -3.31
C SER A 277 15.98 9.02 -2.30
N PHE A 278 16.62 8.07 -1.64
CA PHE A 278 16.02 7.17 -0.64
C PHE A 278 15.03 6.12 -1.20
N PHE A 279 14.90 5.98 -2.53
CA PHE A 279 14.09 4.90 -3.13
C PHE A 279 14.55 3.51 -2.70
N PHE A 280 15.86 3.23 -2.77
CA PHE A 280 16.40 1.93 -2.35
C PHE A 280 16.32 1.73 -0.84
N ASP A 281 16.58 2.76 -0.02
CA ASP A 281 16.39 2.71 1.44
C ASP A 281 14.93 2.35 1.80
N PHE A 282 13.96 3.01 1.16
CA PHE A 282 12.53 2.75 1.36
C PHE A 282 12.17 1.30 1.07
N ARG A 283 12.64 0.80 -0.08
CA ARG A 283 12.44 -0.59 -0.49
C ARG A 283 13.08 -1.56 0.51
N ASP A 284 14.30 -1.29 0.93
CA ASP A 284 15.05 -2.06 1.92
C ASP A 284 14.29 -2.16 3.24
N ASP A 285 13.80 -1.02 3.72
CA ASP A 285 13.08 -0.95 4.97
C ASP A 285 11.77 -1.74 4.89
N ILE A 286 11.04 -1.69 3.76
CA ILE A 286 9.89 -2.58 3.56
C ILE A 286 10.29 -4.05 3.74
N LEU A 287 11.30 -4.52 3.00
CA LEU A 287 11.68 -5.93 3.05
C LEU A 287 12.12 -6.35 4.46
N LYS A 288 12.87 -5.50 5.16
CA LYS A 288 13.26 -5.72 6.56
C LYS A 288 12.05 -5.81 7.49
N GLN A 289 11.09 -4.89 7.40
CA GLN A 289 9.91 -4.88 8.28
C GLN A 289 8.98 -6.09 8.08
N PHE A 290 9.04 -6.70 6.89
CA PHE A 290 8.35 -7.95 6.58
C PHE A 290 9.22 -9.20 6.79
N ASN A 291 10.41 -9.07 7.40
CA ASN A 291 11.35 -10.18 7.64
C ASN A 291 11.68 -10.98 6.37
N VAL A 292 11.81 -10.30 5.24
CA VAL A 292 12.16 -10.91 3.96
C VAL A 292 13.66 -10.74 3.73
N PRO A 293 14.47 -11.81 3.81
CA PRO A 293 15.90 -11.72 3.56
C PRO A 293 16.13 -11.35 2.09
N PHE A 294 17.04 -10.41 1.85
CA PHE A 294 17.23 -9.86 0.52
C PHE A 294 18.69 -9.59 0.18
N GLU A 295 19.11 -10.06 -1.00
CA GLU A 295 20.43 -9.85 -1.58
C GLU A 295 20.27 -9.19 -2.96
N TYR A 296 20.53 -7.88 -3.04
CA TYR A 296 20.30 -7.07 -4.24
C TYR A 296 21.02 -7.59 -5.48
N THR A 297 22.31 -7.85 -5.33
CA THR A 297 23.25 -8.10 -6.43
C THR A 297 23.50 -9.59 -6.66
N LYS A 298 22.67 -10.48 -6.09
CA LYS A 298 22.80 -11.91 -6.34
C LYS A 298 22.74 -12.16 -7.84
N GLN A 299 23.82 -12.70 -8.39
CA GLN A 299 23.91 -13.01 -9.81
C GLN A 299 22.84 -14.01 -10.22
N ILE A 300 22.47 -14.00 -11.48
CA ILE A 300 21.53 -14.98 -12.04
C ILE A 300 22.25 -16.33 -12.11
N ASP A 301 21.62 -17.37 -11.57
CA ASP A 301 22.10 -18.74 -11.72
C ASP A 301 21.38 -19.40 -12.91
N CYS A 302 22.06 -19.51 -14.04
CA CYS A 302 21.54 -20.15 -15.25
C CYS A 302 21.34 -21.67 -15.11
N ASN A 303 21.72 -22.28 -13.98
CA ASN A 303 21.38 -23.66 -13.66
C ASN A 303 20.16 -23.78 -12.75
N SER A 304 19.57 -22.67 -12.30
CA SER A 304 18.40 -22.65 -11.42
C SER A 304 17.54 -21.38 -11.59
N LEU A 305 17.10 -21.11 -12.82
CA LEU A 305 16.26 -19.96 -13.13
C LEU A 305 14.88 -20.07 -12.47
N GLN A 306 14.50 -19.01 -11.75
CA GLN A 306 13.21 -18.93 -11.06
C GLN A 306 12.23 -18.07 -11.88
N ILE A 307 11.24 -18.71 -12.49
CA ILE A 307 10.21 -18.06 -13.31
C ILE A 307 8.87 -18.07 -12.56
N PHE A 308 8.20 -16.93 -12.55
CA PHE A 308 6.91 -16.77 -11.87
C PHE A 308 5.87 -16.09 -12.74
N LEU A 309 4.69 -16.68 -12.82
CA LEU A 309 3.50 -16.09 -13.44
C LEU A 309 2.49 -15.67 -12.37
N LEU A 310 2.20 -14.36 -12.28
CA LEU A 310 1.10 -13.84 -11.50
C LEU A 310 -0.21 -13.97 -12.28
N CYS A 311 -1.06 -14.84 -11.77
CA CYS A 311 -2.42 -15.05 -12.22
C CYS A 311 -3.38 -14.14 -11.45
N ARG A 312 -4.61 -13.98 -11.96
CA ARG A 312 -5.58 -13.05 -11.36
C ARG A 312 -6.98 -13.68 -11.32
N ARG A 313 -7.62 -13.70 -10.15
CA ARG A 313 -9.02 -14.13 -9.97
C ARG A 313 -9.91 -13.00 -9.48
N ASN A 314 -11.22 -13.22 -9.57
CA ASN A 314 -12.20 -12.30 -9.00
C ASN A 314 -12.13 -12.35 -7.47
N TYR A 315 -12.09 -11.18 -6.85
CA TYR A 315 -12.13 -11.00 -5.40
C TYR A 315 -12.69 -9.62 -5.06
N VAL A 316 -13.37 -9.50 -3.91
CA VAL A 316 -13.96 -8.23 -3.48
C VAL A 316 -12.88 -7.41 -2.77
N ALA A 317 -12.28 -6.49 -3.52
CA ALA A 317 -11.28 -5.56 -3.01
C ALA A 317 -11.88 -4.21 -2.59
N HIS A 318 -12.99 -3.80 -3.22
CA HIS A 318 -13.52 -2.45 -3.12
C HIS A 318 -15.05 -2.48 -2.93
N PRO A 319 -15.64 -1.67 -2.02
CA PRO A 319 -17.09 -1.62 -1.77
C PRO A 319 -17.93 -1.39 -3.04
N ARG A 320 -17.44 -0.52 -3.91
CA ARG A 320 -18.00 -0.20 -5.24
C ARG A 320 -17.85 -1.32 -6.29
N ASN A 321 -17.23 -2.45 -5.96
CA ASN A 321 -17.14 -3.64 -6.82
C ASN A 321 -17.61 -4.90 -6.06
N PRO A 322 -18.91 -5.00 -5.72
CA PRO A 322 -19.43 -6.12 -4.93
C PRO A 322 -19.33 -7.47 -5.65
N THR A 323 -19.26 -7.47 -6.99
CA THR A 323 -19.08 -8.71 -7.78
C THR A 323 -17.67 -9.29 -7.66
N GLY A 324 -16.71 -8.48 -7.20
CA GLY A 324 -15.29 -8.81 -7.19
C GLY A 324 -14.71 -9.03 -8.59
N LYS A 325 -15.45 -8.71 -9.65
CA LYS A 325 -14.99 -8.95 -11.02
C LYS A 325 -13.79 -8.07 -11.30
N ILE A 326 -12.69 -8.69 -11.72
CA ILE A 326 -11.50 -7.97 -12.16
C ILE A 326 -11.39 -8.03 -13.68
N THR A 327 -10.87 -6.98 -14.28
CA THR A 327 -10.60 -6.92 -15.72
C THR A 327 -9.20 -7.45 -16.03
N ARG A 328 -8.90 -7.72 -17.31
CA ARG A 328 -7.59 -8.16 -17.79
C ARG A 328 -7.13 -9.47 -17.10
N GLN A 329 -7.92 -10.52 -17.32
CA GLN A 329 -7.60 -11.90 -16.95
C GLN A 329 -7.26 -12.69 -18.21
N LEU A 330 -6.45 -13.75 -18.06
CA LEU A 330 -6.24 -14.72 -19.14
C LEU A 330 -7.48 -15.61 -19.26
N GLN A 331 -8.16 -15.60 -20.39
CA GLN A 331 -9.40 -16.38 -20.57
C GLN A 331 -9.15 -17.89 -20.54
N ASN A 332 -8.03 -18.33 -21.12
CA ASN A 332 -7.54 -19.71 -21.18
C ASN A 332 -6.42 -19.97 -20.15
N GLU A 333 -6.45 -19.31 -19.00
CA GLU A 333 -5.42 -19.37 -17.95
C GLU A 333 -4.97 -20.80 -17.62
N LYS A 334 -5.92 -21.73 -17.42
CA LYS A 334 -5.61 -23.13 -17.10
C LYS A 334 -4.79 -23.82 -18.19
N GLN A 335 -5.13 -23.57 -19.46
CA GLN A 335 -4.39 -24.14 -20.58
C GLN A 335 -2.99 -23.56 -20.65
N ILE A 336 -2.84 -22.23 -20.54
CA ILE A 336 -1.54 -21.55 -20.53
C ILE A 336 -0.64 -22.10 -19.41
N ILE A 337 -1.17 -22.23 -18.20
CA ILE A 337 -0.42 -22.77 -17.06
C ILE A 337 0.05 -24.20 -17.35
N ASN A 338 -0.85 -25.06 -17.84
CA ASN A 338 -0.52 -26.45 -18.13
C ASN A 338 0.56 -26.56 -19.23
N ASP A 339 0.43 -25.78 -20.30
CA ASP A 339 1.37 -25.77 -21.43
C ASP A 339 2.76 -25.28 -20.98
N LEU A 340 2.83 -24.18 -20.23
CA LEU A 340 4.09 -23.66 -19.70
C LEU A 340 4.72 -24.62 -18.69
N THR A 341 3.91 -25.19 -17.78
CA THR A 341 4.41 -26.16 -16.79
C THR A 341 5.00 -27.38 -17.46
N LYS A 342 4.35 -27.92 -18.51
CA LYS A 342 4.85 -29.05 -19.29
C LYS A 342 6.16 -28.74 -20.00
N VAL A 343 6.29 -27.55 -20.60
CA VAL A 343 7.53 -27.16 -21.29
C VAL A 343 8.69 -27.03 -20.31
N PHE A 344 8.46 -26.43 -19.15
CA PHE A 344 9.53 -26.21 -18.17
C PHE A 344 9.82 -27.43 -17.30
N SER A 345 8.90 -28.40 -17.16
CA SER A 345 9.17 -29.65 -16.43
C SER A 345 10.27 -30.49 -17.08
N ASP A 346 10.46 -30.34 -18.39
CA ASP A 346 11.50 -31.05 -19.14
C ASP A 346 12.90 -30.41 -18.99
N ASN A 347 12.99 -29.23 -18.34
CA ASN A 347 14.23 -28.50 -18.13
C ASN A 347 14.52 -28.34 -16.63
N SER A 348 15.38 -29.20 -16.09
CA SER A 348 15.76 -29.19 -14.66
C SER A 348 16.43 -27.90 -14.18
N LYS A 349 16.88 -27.03 -15.09
CA LYS A 349 17.48 -25.73 -14.78
C LYS A 349 16.45 -24.62 -14.58
N ILE A 350 15.17 -24.88 -14.84
CA ILE A 350 14.09 -23.88 -14.76
C ILE A 350 13.05 -24.34 -13.74
N ASN A 351 12.80 -23.49 -12.74
CA ASN A 351 11.67 -23.64 -11.83
C ASN A 351 10.56 -22.67 -12.23
N PHE A 352 9.51 -23.19 -12.88
CA PHE A 352 8.33 -22.41 -13.21
C PHE A 352 7.27 -22.54 -12.12
N THR A 353 6.79 -21.41 -11.63
CA THR A 353 5.75 -21.32 -10.60
C THR A 353 4.69 -20.31 -10.99
N TYR A 354 3.47 -20.44 -10.47
CA TYR A 354 2.40 -19.46 -10.65
C TYR A 354 1.59 -19.33 -9.36
N ASN A 355 0.98 -18.18 -9.12
CA ASN A 355 0.13 -17.97 -7.94
C ASN A 355 -0.84 -16.79 -8.12
N TYR A 356 -1.72 -16.63 -7.13
CA TYR A 356 -2.78 -15.63 -7.03
C TYR A 356 -2.55 -14.80 -5.76
N TYR A 357 -2.01 -13.59 -5.92
CA TYR A 357 -1.59 -12.77 -4.78
C TYR A 357 -2.74 -12.38 -3.85
N GLU A 358 -3.97 -12.29 -4.36
CA GLU A 358 -5.18 -12.07 -3.58
C GLU A 358 -5.43 -13.12 -2.47
N ASN A 359 -4.83 -14.31 -2.59
CA ASN A 359 -4.95 -15.39 -1.61
C ASN A 359 -3.77 -15.45 -0.64
N LEU A 360 -2.78 -14.56 -0.79
CA LEU A 360 -1.54 -14.59 -0.03
C LEU A 360 -1.44 -13.38 0.88
N THR A 361 -0.81 -13.58 2.03
CA THR A 361 -0.35 -12.48 2.87
C THR A 361 0.69 -11.64 2.12
N MET A 362 0.83 -10.37 2.49
CA MET A 362 1.84 -9.50 1.87
C MET A 362 3.26 -10.04 2.06
N GLU A 363 3.56 -10.66 3.20
CA GLU A 363 4.85 -11.31 3.45
C GLU A 363 5.13 -12.44 2.45
N GLU A 364 4.15 -13.29 2.17
CA GLU A 364 4.28 -14.35 1.17
C GLU A 364 4.46 -13.78 -0.24
N GLN A 365 3.73 -12.73 -0.60
CA GLN A 365 3.88 -12.05 -1.90
C GLN A 365 5.31 -11.50 -2.08
N LEU A 366 5.86 -10.85 -1.06
CA LEU A 366 7.24 -10.34 -1.07
C LEU A 366 8.27 -11.47 -1.12
N LYS A 367 8.11 -12.54 -0.33
CA LYS A 367 8.98 -13.72 -0.34
C LYS A 367 9.02 -14.40 -1.71
N ILE A 368 7.86 -14.57 -2.36
CA ILE A 368 7.79 -15.11 -3.72
C ILE A 368 8.55 -14.17 -4.66
N THR A 369 8.18 -12.88 -4.68
CA THR A 369 8.72 -11.90 -5.63
C THR A 369 10.25 -11.80 -5.56
N THR A 370 10.80 -11.65 -4.35
CA THR A 370 12.24 -11.44 -4.14
C THR A 370 13.14 -12.61 -4.57
N GLN A 371 12.54 -13.79 -4.80
CA GLN A 371 13.23 -15.00 -5.22
C GLN A 371 13.19 -15.23 -6.74
N LYS A 372 12.50 -14.40 -7.52
CA LYS A 372 12.29 -14.64 -8.96
C LYS A 372 13.31 -13.91 -9.83
N ASP A 373 13.71 -14.59 -10.90
CA ASP A 373 14.58 -14.02 -11.93
C ASP A 373 13.76 -13.46 -13.10
N ILE A 374 12.64 -14.11 -13.42
CA ILE A 374 11.66 -13.63 -14.40
C ILE A 374 10.29 -13.61 -13.72
N PHE A 375 9.70 -12.42 -13.64
CA PHE A 375 8.36 -12.21 -13.12
C PHE A 375 7.44 -11.77 -14.27
N ILE A 376 6.34 -12.49 -14.45
CA ILE A 376 5.40 -12.34 -15.54
C ILE A 376 4.03 -12.01 -14.97
N GLY A 377 3.28 -11.11 -15.59
CA GLY A 377 1.88 -10.90 -15.24
C GLY A 377 1.16 -9.95 -16.19
N MET A 378 -0.16 -10.00 -16.17
CA MET A 378 -0.99 -9.06 -16.94
C MET A 378 -0.89 -7.65 -16.37
N HIS A 379 -0.85 -6.65 -17.26
CA HIS A 379 -0.87 -5.23 -16.90
C HIS A 379 -1.93 -4.95 -15.82
N GLY A 380 -1.46 -4.51 -14.64
CA GLY A 380 -2.30 -4.23 -13.48
C GLY A 380 -1.47 -4.11 -12.19
N ALA A 381 -2.12 -3.59 -11.14
CA ALA A 381 -1.46 -3.16 -9.90
C ALA A 381 -0.51 -4.20 -9.28
N GLY A 382 -0.77 -5.50 -9.46
CA GLY A 382 0.10 -6.57 -8.98
C GLY A 382 1.55 -6.48 -9.50
N LEU A 383 1.78 -5.88 -10.66
CA LEU A 383 3.13 -5.67 -11.21
C LEU A 383 3.95 -4.62 -10.45
N THR A 384 3.36 -3.89 -9.50
CA THR A 384 4.05 -3.07 -8.49
C THR A 384 5.16 -3.84 -7.76
N HIS A 385 5.00 -5.15 -7.63
CA HIS A 385 6.00 -6.02 -7.04
C HIS A 385 7.36 -5.99 -7.79
N VAL A 386 7.43 -5.40 -8.99
CA VAL A 386 8.70 -5.05 -9.66
C VAL A 386 9.66 -4.26 -8.77
N LEU A 387 9.14 -3.45 -7.82
CA LEU A 387 9.95 -2.72 -6.84
C LEU A 387 10.78 -3.65 -5.94
N PHE A 388 10.36 -4.92 -5.77
CA PHE A 388 11.00 -5.87 -4.87
C PHE A 388 11.80 -6.95 -5.60
N LEU A 389 11.84 -6.93 -6.94
CA LEU A 389 12.74 -7.79 -7.71
C LEU A 389 14.21 -7.39 -7.51
N LYS A 390 15.11 -8.36 -7.58
CA LYS A 390 16.56 -8.12 -7.61
C LYS A 390 16.95 -7.32 -8.85
N THR A 391 18.09 -6.64 -8.78
CA THR A 391 18.63 -5.93 -9.94
C THR A 391 18.95 -6.93 -11.06
N ASN A 392 18.90 -6.48 -12.31
CA ASN A 392 19.11 -7.28 -13.52
C ASN A 392 18.11 -8.44 -13.70
N ARG A 393 17.00 -8.46 -12.95
CA ARG A 393 15.88 -9.38 -13.20
C ARG A 393 14.98 -8.86 -14.30
N THR A 394 14.04 -9.68 -14.73
CA THR A 394 13.12 -9.32 -15.79
C THR A 394 11.68 -9.28 -15.28
N LEU A 395 10.99 -8.18 -15.55
CA LEU A 395 9.53 -8.10 -15.56
C LEU A 395 9.03 -8.26 -17.00
N ILE A 396 8.24 -9.30 -17.26
CA ILE A 396 7.48 -9.47 -18.50
C ILE A 396 6.03 -9.03 -18.24
N GLU A 397 5.66 -7.91 -18.83
CA GLU A 397 4.31 -7.37 -18.75
C GLU A 397 3.46 -7.88 -19.91
N LEU A 398 2.50 -8.75 -19.61
CA LEU A 398 1.51 -9.18 -20.59
C LEU A 398 0.53 -8.02 -20.84
N THR A 399 0.33 -7.66 -22.10
CA THR A 399 -0.49 -6.51 -22.49
C THR A 399 -1.30 -6.82 -23.74
N THR A 400 -2.37 -6.05 -23.95
CA THR A 400 -3.10 -5.99 -25.23
C THR A 400 -2.75 -4.69 -25.95
N ALA A 401 -3.05 -4.57 -27.25
CA ALA A 401 -2.70 -3.39 -28.05
C ALA A 401 -3.15 -2.05 -27.41
N GLN A 402 -4.24 -2.07 -26.63
CA GLN A 402 -4.82 -0.89 -25.99
C GLN A 402 -3.99 -0.37 -24.80
N TRP A 403 -3.18 -1.21 -24.16
CA TRP A 403 -2.49 -0.88 -22.90
C TRP A 403 -0.97 -0.76 -23.04
N GLN A 404 -0.42 -0.92 -24.25
CA GLN A 404 1.01 -0.75 -24.52
C GLN A 404 1.52 0.67 -24.24
N SER A 405 0.64 1.67 -24.20
CA SER A 405 1.00 3.07 -23.91
C SER A 405 1.13 3.39 -22.41
N GLN A 406 0.82 2.45 -21.52
CA GLN A 406 0.84 2.67 -20.08
C GLN A 406 2.18 2.23 -19.46
N ILE A 407 3.11 3.17 -19.35
CA ILE A 407 4.51 2.92 -18.96
C ILE A 407 4.75 2.76 -17.44
N HIS A 408 3.70 2.59 -16.62
CA HIS A 408 3.81 2.60 -15.15
C HIS A 408 4.93 1.68 -14.63
N TYR A 409 4.90 0.41 -15.03
CA TYR A 409 5.82 -0.60 -14.52
C TYR A 409 7.16 -0.60 -15.25
N GLU A 410 7.23 -0.04 -16.47
CA GLU A 410 8.49 0.24 -17.14
C GLU A 410 9.31 1.28 -16.36
N LEU A 411 8.67 2.36 -15.90
CA LEU A 411 9.32 3.38 -15.08
C LEU A 411 9.84 2.79 -13.76
N TRP A 412 9.02 2.00 -13.06
CA TRP A 412 9.43 1.38 -11.79
C TRP A 412 10.48 0.29 -11.97
N ALA A 413 10.42 -0.48 -13.06
CA ALA A 413 11.49 -1.39 -13.42
C ALA A 413 12.80 -0.63 -13.64
N SER A 414 12.76 0.47 -14.39
CA SER A 414 13.94 1.32 -14.63
C SER A 414 14.53 1.89 -13.35
N MET A 415 13.69 2.44 -12.46
CA MET A 415 14.11 2.93 -11.14
C MET A 415 14.78 1.81 -10.32
N ASN A 416 14.22 0.61 -10.38
CA ASN A 416 14.72 -0.55 -9.64
C ASN A 416 15.84 -1.34 -10.37
N HIS A 417 16.34 -0.85 -11.50
CA HIS A 417 17.34 -1.54 -12.33
C HIS A 417 16.94 -2.95 -12.73
N VAL A 418 15.67 -3.11 -13.10
CA VAL A 418 15.04 -4.33 -13.61
C VAL A 418 14.77 -4.15 -15.09
N HIS A 419 14.98 -5.19 -15.89
CA HIS A 419 14.61 -5.20 -17.30
C HIS A 419 13.09 -5.32 -17.44
N HIS A 420 12.48 -4.40 -18.17
CA HIS A 420 11.07 -4.48 -18.53
C HIS A 420 10.91 -5.01 -19.95
N HIS A 421 9.86 -5.81 -20.19
CA HIS A 421 9.49 -6.26 -21.52
C HIS A 421 7.98 -6.34 -21.69
N PHE A 422 7.44 -5.59 -22.64
CA PHE A 422 6.06 -5.75 -23.10
C PHE A 422 5.91 -7.01 -23.94
N CYS A 423 5.08 -7.95 -23.49
CA CYS A 423 4.70 -9.15 -24.22
C CYS A 423 3.25 -9.03 -24.71
N SER A 424 3.09 -8.82 -26.01
CA SER A 424 1.80 -8.60 -26.66
C SER A 424 1.06 -9.91 -26.94
N ASN A 425 0.35 -10.45 -25.95
CA ASN A 425 -0.38 -11.72 -26.08
C ASN A 425 -1.78 -11.55 -26.71
N LYS A 426 -1.84 -11.14 -27.99
CA LYS A 426 -3.11 -10.84 -28.69
C LYS A 426 -3.91 -12.10 -29.07
N ASP A 427 -3.20 -13.18 -29.36
CA ASP A 427 -3.77 -14.48 -29.73
C ASP A 427 -4.17 -15.32 -28.51
N GLY A 428 -3.80 -14.87 -27.30
CA GLY A 428 -4.05 -15.59 -26.06
C GLY A 428 -3.28 -16.90 -25.96
N SER A 429 -2.23 -17.12 -26.77
CA SER A 429 -1.56 -18.42 -26.81
C SER A 429 -0.47 -18.54 -25.76
N ALA A 430 -0.27 -19.76 -25.25
CA ALA A 430 0.89 -20.09 -24.42
C ALA A 430 2.20 -19.89 -25.18
N GLN A 431 2.19 -20.12 -26.51
CA GLN A 431 3.35 -19.97 -27.37
C GLN A 431 3.86 -18.52 -27.41
N THR A 432 2.96 -17.52 -27.47
CA THR A 432 3.36 -16.11 -27.44
C THR A 432 4.07 -15.77 -26.13
N ILE A 433 3.52 -16.21 -25.00
CA ILE A 433 4.16 -16.02 -23.68
C ILE A 433 5.51 -16.73 -23.63
N LEU A 434 5.57 -17.99 -24.09
CA LEU A 434 6.80 -18.77 -24.14
C LEU A 434 7.89 -18.10 -25.00
N ASN A 435 7.52 -17.51 -26.14
CA ASN A 435 8.47 -16.78 -26.99
C ASN A 435 9.06 -15.57 -26.25
N CYS A 436 8.24 -14.80 -25.53
CA CYS A 436 8.71 -13.69 -24.70
C CYS A 436 9.64 -14.16 -23.58
N ILE A 437 9.32 -15.30 -22.93
CA ILE A 437 10.17 -15.90 -21.90
C ILE A 437 11.51 -16.33 -22.50
N ASN A 438 11.50 -17.09 -23.61
CA ASN A 438 12.70 -17.61 -24.25
C ASN A 438 13.62 -16.50 -24.76
N LEU A 439 13.05 -15.40 -25.28
CA LEU A 439 13.81 -14.20 -25.62
C LEU A 439 14.58 -13.63 -24.42
N LYS A 440 13.97 -13.65 -23.24
CA LYS A 440 14.61 -13.11 -22.02
C LYS A 440 15.60 -14.08 -21.41
N ILE A 441 15.31 -15.38 -21.48
CA ILE A 441 16.28 -16.42 -21.08
C ILE A 441 17.52 -16.35 -21.97
N SER A 442 17.40 -16.20 -23.29
CA SER A 442 18.58 -16.13 -24.17
C SER A 442 19.42 -14.86 -23.94
N GLN A 443 18.80 -13.77 -23.49
CA GLN A 443 19.50 -12.55 -23.09
C GLN A 443 20.22 -12.69 -21.73
N MET A 444 19.57 -13.34 -20.76
CA MET A 444 20.10 -13.52 -19.40
C MET A 444 21.12 -14.67 -19.31
N CYS A 445 20.92 -15.73 -20.09
CA CYS A 445 21.66 -16.99 -20.08
C CYS A 445 21.91 -17.48 -21.52
N PRO A 446 22.85 -16.88 -22.27
CA PRO A 446 23.05 -17.17 -23.70
C PRO A 446 23.39 -18.63 -24.03
N SER A 447 23.96 -19.38 -23.08
CA SER A 447 24.31 -20.79 -23.23
C SER A 447 23.16 -21.76 -22.93
N MET A 448 21.96 -21.28 -22.56
CA MET A 448 20.79 -22.12 -22.32
C MET A 448 19.97 -22.30 -23.60
N THR A 449 19.65 -23.55 -23.93
CA THR A 449 18.63 -23.90 -24.93
C THR A 449 17.32 -24.21 -24.22
N VAL A 450 16.22 -23.58 -24.64
CA VAL A 450 14.87 -23.87 -24.11
C VAL A 450 14.03 -24.44 -25.23
N ASN A 451 13.42 -25.61 -24.99
CA ASN A 451 12.57 -26.28 -25.97
C ASN A 451 11.32 -25.45 -26.29
N SER A 452 10.82 -25.55 -27.52
CA SER A 452 9.54 -24.98 -27.95
C SER A 452 8.38 -25.93 -27.62
N LEU A 453 7.14 -25.42 -27.54
CA LEU A 453 5.97 -26.29 -27.60
C LEU A 453 5.99 -26.95 -28.99
N HIS A 454 6.06 -28.28 -29.06
CA HIS A 454 5.93 -28.98 -30.34
C HIS A 454 4.58 -28.64 -30.99
N SER A 455 4.62 -27.91 -32.10
CA SER A 455 3.44 -27.54 -32.87
C SER A 455 2.98 -28.72 -33.73
N ASN A 456 2.10 -29.56 -33.20
CA ASN A 456 1.25 -30.39 -34.04
C ASN A 456 0.03 -29.58 -34.52
N GLN A 457 0.27 -28.47 -35.21
CA GLN A 457 -0.76 -27.76 -35.97
C GLN A 457 -0.11 -26.90 -37.06
N THR A 458 -0.23 -27.39 -38.29
CA THR A 458 0.11 -26.71 -39.53
C THR A 458 -0.70 -25.42 -39.65
N ILE A 459 -0.07 -24.27 -39.42
CA ILE A 459 -0.67 -22.96 -39.72
C ILE A 459 -0.53 -22.72 -41.22
N LYS A 460 -1.64 -22.82 -41.96
CA LYS A 460 -1.76 -22.29 -43.32
C LYS A 460 -1.63 -20.76 -43.25
N LEU A 461 -0.59 -20.22 -43.88
CA LEU A 461 -0.45 -18.79 -44.16
C LEU A 461 -1.64 -18.34 -45.03
N ILE A 462 -2.43 -17.39 -44.54
CA ILE A 462 -3.41 -16.64 -45.34
C ILE A 462 -2.75 -15.29 -45.71
N PRO A 463 -2.79 -14.85 -46.98
CA PRO A 463 -2.09 -13.64 -47.42
C PRO A 463 -2.69 -12.37 -46.82
N THR A 464 -1.81 -11.42 -46.53
CA THR A 464 -2.09 -10.05 -46.09
C THR A 464 -2.99 -9.30 -47.08
N VAL A 465 -4.15 -8.83 -46.62
CA VAL A 465 -4.94 -7.80 -47.31
C VAL A 465 -4.57 -6.44 -46.74
N SER A 466 -3.93 -5.62 -47.56
CA SER A 466 -3.74 -4.19 -47.33
C SER A 466 -5.11 -3.48 -47.29
N LYS A 467 -5.45 -2.83 -46.18
CA LYS A 467 -6.53 -1.83 -46.18
C LYS A 467 -6.10 -0.54 -45.48
N ASN A 468 -6.31 0.53 -46.24
CA ASN A 468 -6.05 1.92 -45.98
C ASN A 468 -6.63 2.41 -44.65
N ILE A 469 -5.83 3.22 -43.94
CA ILE A 469 -6.22 3.96 -42.74
C ILE A 469 -6.97 5.22 -43.19
N SER A 470 -8.23 5.35 -42.79
CA SER A 470 -8.95 6.62 -42.78
C SER A 470 -9.23 7.05 -41.34
N ASN A 471 -8.93 8.31 -41.07
CA ASN A 471 -9.06 8.99 -39.79
C ASN A 471 -10.52 9.06 -39.30
N SER A 472 -10.75 8.75 -38.02
CA SER A 472 -11.84 9.37 -37.25
C SER A 472 -11.49 9.50 -35.76
N THR A 473 -11.29 10.76 -35.38
CA THR A 473 -11.65 11.46 -34.13
C THR A 473 -12.17 10.63 -32.95
N ILE A 474 -11.39 10.66 -31.86
CA ILE A 474 -11.78 10.23 -30.51
C ILE A 474 -12.27 11.46 -29.73
N HIS A 475 -13.53 11.41 -29.27
CA HIS A 475 -14.05 12.32 -28.25
C HIS A 475 -13.74 11.78 -26.84
N ARG A 476 -13.50 12.74 -25.95
CA ARG A 476 -12.95 12.69 -24.59
C ARG A 476 -13.59 11.68 -23.63
#